data_AF-A0A918RTX1-F1
#
_entry.id   AF-A0A918RTX1-F1
#
_cell.length_a   1.000
_cell.length_b   1.000
_cell.length_c   1.000
_cell.angle_alpha   90.00
_cell.angle_beta   90.00
_cell.angle_gamma   90.00
#
_symmetry.space_group_name_H-M   'P 1'
#
loop_
_entity.id
_entity.type
_entity.pdbx_description
1 polymer ?
#
loop_
_entity_poly.entity_id
_entity_poly.type
_entity_poly.pdbx_seq_one_letter_code
_entity_poly.pdbx_strand_id
1 'polypeptide(L)'
;MKSSLQNSPGYSDIPPKRARYGLAIEYSNLAYKLFIPLCWVLFCGFSVVVIPTAGVIIAGVLDGKTLSDLVNVEVLSTPSVMLALVAWPLTLALALAFTRRVKGINLREQRAYYVKGSVPELNSEQESALRLTIVDGYNDGAWTQTLEYWPCEARLPELKRFKFLALTTNNEQRGLLEQWWGIVNAKQYHDMVTNLLEGLHSKLFFEDAQSDQKTAMVERLAGLVQLPESYIEGCLDHSSEAPAKLLWGFDLYRIIAIARSAYMAGYISEEEAWSDILKAANYSHAIFDSYEDFYNNYRLGNAFWSNDFETAREKLERWQNYNKNCRWPMRTLPWPEVCITELTPQIRDGFSTNQTAPKLGFI
;
A
#
# COMPACT_ATOMS: atom_id res chain seq x y z
N MET A 1 -6.09 18.69 7.99
CA MET A 1 -6.98 17.55 7.69
C MET A 1 -6.61 17.04 6.31
N LYS A 2 -6.42 15.73 6.15
CA LYS A 2 -5.94 15.12 4.92
C LYS A 2 -6.86 15.35 3.71
N SER A 3 -6.25 15.72 2.59
CA SER A 3 -6.87 16.09 1.32
C SER A 3 -6.53 15.11 0.19
N SER A 4 -5.31 14.56 0.19
CA SER A 4 -4.87 13.58 -0.80
C SER A 4 -5.51 12.22 -0.57
N LEU A 5 -6.08 11.65 -1.63
CA LEU A 5 -6.69 10.32 -1.59
C LEU A 5 -5.61 9.26 -1.79
N GLN A 6 -5.69 8.21 -0.99
CA GLN A 6 -4.81 7.05 -1.12
C GLN A 6 -5.44 5.97 -1.98
N ASN A 7 -4.64 5.00 -2.39
CA ASN A 7 -5.10 3.80 -3.05
C ASN A 7 -6.20 3.09 -2.23
N SER A 8 -6.99 2.22 -2.86
CA SER A 8 -7.84 1.33 -2.07
C SER A 8 -7.01 0.17 -1.54
N PRO A 9 -7.30 -0.31 -0.32
CA PRO A 9 -6.56 -1.43 0.27
C PRO A 9 -6.46 -2.63 -0.68
N GLY A 10 -5.25 -3.18 -0.82
CA GLY A 10 -4.95 -4.30 -1.73
C GLY A 10 -4.77 -3.92 -3.21
N TYR A 11 -4.88 -2.63 -3.57
CA TYR A 11 -4.61 -2.13 -4.92
C TYR A 11 -3.50 -1.10 -4.89
N SER A 12 -2.66 -1.06 -5.92
CA SER A 12 -1.52 -0.13 -5.99
C SER A 12 -1.79 1.15 -6.81
N ASP A 13 -3.00 1.37 -7.31
CA ASP A 13 -3.32 2.54 -8.13
C ASP A 13 -3.56 3.82 -7.28
N ILE A 14 -2.78 4.88 -7.50
CA ILE A 14 -2.98 6.24 -6.94
C ILE A 14 -3.09 7.27 -8.08
N PRO A 15 -4.17 8.09 -8.13
CA PRO A 15 -5.39 7.96 -7.35
C PRO A 15 -6.14 6.68 -7.73
N PRO A 16 -7.06 6.22 -6.88
CA PRO A 16 -7.87 5.05 -7.14
C PRO A 16 -8.47 4.99 -8.56
N LYS A 17 -8.15 3.98 -9.38
CA LYS A 17 -8.75 3.83 -10.73
C LYS A 17 -10.24 3.50 -10.62
N ARG A 18 -11.11 4.42 -11.06
CA ARG A 18 -12.59 4.34 -11.00
C ARG A 18 -13.24 3.05 -11.54
N ALA A 19 -12.53 2.20 -12.28
CA ALA A 19 -13.07 1.02 -12.96
C ALA A 19 -12.62 -0.34 -12.37
N ARG A 20 -11.57 -0.39 -11.53
CA ARG A 20 -10.99 -1.65 -11.02
C ARG A 20 -11.43 -2.06 -9.62
N TYR A 21 -12.33 -1.29 -8.99
CA TYR A 21 -12.81 -1.57 -7.62
C TYR A 21 -13.79 -2.74 -7.58
N GLY A 22 -13.21 -3.93 -7.65
CA GLY A 22 -13.85 -5.24 -7.68
C GLY A 22 -14.71 -5.55 -6.46
N LEU A 23 -14.46 -4.96 -5.29
CA LEU A 23 -15.27 -5.23 -4.09
C LEU A 23 -16.62 -4.49 -4.08
N ALA A 24 -16.65 -3.25 -4.57
CA ALA A 24 -17.93 -2.59 -4.85
C ALA A 24 -18.64 -3.28 -6.03
N ILE A 25 -17.90 -3.89 -6.96
CA ILE A 25 -18.45 -4.61 -8.10
C ILE A 25 -18.95 -6.02 -7.73
N GLU A 26 -18.35 -6.72 -6.78
CA GLU A 26 -18.77 -8.04 -6.29
C GLU A 26 -20.04 -7.95 -5.45
N TYR A 27 -20.19 -6.94 -4.60
CA TYR A 27 -21.49 -6.63 -3.99
C TYR A 27 -22.46 -6.02 -5.00
N SER A 28 -21.95 -5.24 -5.97
CA SER A 28 -22.77 -4.88 -7.12
C SER A 28 -23.10 -6.09 -7.97
N ASN A 29 -22.47 -7.27 -7.89
CA ASN A 29 -22.85 -8.39 -8.75
C ASN A 29 -24.29 -8.80 -8.45
N LEU A 30 -24.81 -8.61 -7.24
CA LEU A 30 -26.24 -8.80 -6.98
C LEU A 30 -27.09 -7.70 -7.63
N ALA A 31 -26.69 -6.44 -7.48
CA ALA A 31 -27.35 -5.31 -8.14
C ALA A 31 -27.21 -5.36 -9.68
N TYR A 32 -26.12 -5.87 -10.22
CA TYR A 32 -25.77 -6.00 -11.62
C TYR A 32 -26.49 -7.22 -12.18
N LYS A 33 -26.53 -8.35 -11.45
CA LYS A 33 -27.36 -9.52 -11.77
C LYS A 33 -28.86 -9.26 -11.64
N LEU A 34 -29.33 -8.21 -10.97
CA LEU A 34 -30.74 -7.82 -10.90
C LEU A 34 -31.08 -6.69 -11.90
N PHE A 35 -30.21 -5.68 -11.99
CA PHE A 35 -30.42 -4.48 -12.78
C PHE A 35 -30.05 -4.69 -14.25
N ILE A 36 -29.08 -5.55 -14.59
CA ILE A 36 -28.82 -5.93 -15.99
C ILE A 36 -29.97 -6.71 -16.59
N PRO A 37 -30.54 -7.76 -15.98
CA PRO A 37 -31.73 -8.40 -16.52
C PRO A 37 -32.91 -7.44 -16.58
N LEU A 38 -33.07 -6.52 -15.62
CA LEU A 38 -34.13 -5.50 -15.69
C LEU A 38 -33.91 -4.55 -16.88
N CYS A 39 -32.68 -4.05 -17.08
CA CYS A 39 -32.32 -3.28 -18.26
C CYS A 39 -32.45 -4.10 -19.56
N TRP A 40 -32.14 -5.39 -19.53
CA TRP A 40 -32.32 -6.33 -20.64
C TRP A 40 -33.78 -6.59 -20.94
N VAL A 41 -34.65 -6.72 -19.94
CA VAL A 41 -36.10 -6.87 -20.10
C VAL A 41 -36.70 -5.57 -20.65
N LEU A 42 -36.25 -4.42 -20.15
CA LEU A 42 -36.64 -3.11 -20.69
C LEU A 42 -36.11 -2.92 -22.13
N PHE A 43 -34.90 -3.40 -22.44
CA PHE A 43 -34.30 -3.35 -23.76
C PHE A 43 -34.94 -4.34 -24.75
N CYS A 44 -35.27 -5.56 -24.31
CA CYS A 44 -35.95 -6.60 -25.08
C CYS A 44 -37.43 -6.26 -25.32
N GLY A 45 -38.13 -5.73 -24.33
CA GLY A 45 -39.48 -5.20 -24.51
C GLY A 45 -39.52 -4.04 -25.50
N PHE A 46 -38.45 -3.23 -25.54
CA PHE A 46 -38.28 -2.11 -26.46
C PHE A 46 -37.89 -2.54 -27.88
N SER A 47 -37.03 -3.55 -28.06
CA SER A 47 -36.67 -4.06 -29.39
C SER A 47 -37.87 -4.67 -30.13
N VAL A 48 -38.88 -5.18 -29.42
CA VAL A 48 -40.14 -5.66 -30.03
C VAL A 48 -40.98 -4.54 -30.63
N VAL A 49 -40.82 -3.27 -30.21
CA VAL A 49 -41.60 -2.13 -30.73
C VAL A 49 -40.74 -1.26 -31.65
N VAL A 50 -39.51 -0.96 -31.28
CA VAL A 50 -38.65 -0.01 -31.99
C VAL A 50 -37.95 -0.63 -33.19
N ILE A 51 -37.55 -1.92 -33.16
CA ILE A 51 -36.95 -2.55 -34.34
C ILE A 51 -37.99 -2.68 -35.47
N PRO A 52 -39.24 -3.10 -35.21
CA PRO A 52 -40.27 -3.08 -36.26
C PRO A 52 -40.58 -1.68 -36.76
N THR A 53 -40.68 -0.68 -35.85
CA THR A 53 -40.97 0.71 -36.25
C THR A 53 -39.82 1.31 -37.08
N ALA A 54 -38.57 1.09 -36.67
CA ALA A 54 -37.39 1.51 -37.43
C ALA A 54 -37.28 0.75 -38.76
N GLY A 55 -37.61 -0.54 -38.79
CA GLY A 55 -37.66 -1.35 -40.01
C GLY A 55 -38.69 -0.83 -41.01
N VAL A 56 -39.88 -0.44 -40.54
CA VAL A 56 -40.94 0.18 -41.35
C VAL A 56 -40.48 1.53 -41.91
N ILE A 57 -39.80 2.36 -41.11
CA ILE A 57 -39.26 3.65 -41.56
C ILE A 57 -38.16 3.43 -42.60
N ILE A 58 -37.21 2.53 -42.35
CA ILE A 58 -36.09 2.27 -43.28
C ILE A 58 -36.60 1.68 -44.60
N ALA A 59 -37.47 0.68 -44.57
CA ALA A 59 -38.08 0.11 -45.77
C ALA A 59 -38.86 1.16 -46.57
N GLY A 60 -39.60 2.02 -45.87
CA GLY A 60 -40.31 3.12 -46.49
C GLY A 60 -39.44 4.18 -47.16
N VAL A 61 -38.30 4.52 -46.54
CA VAL A 61 -37.33 5.46 -47.13
C VAL A 61 -36.65 4.84 -48.36
N LEU A 62 -36.35 3.54 -48.32
CA LEU A 62 -35.80 2.80 -49.47
C LEU A 62 -36.78 2.73 -50.65
N ASP A 63 -38.09 2.72 -50.37
CA ASP A 63 -39.16 2.82 -51.37
C ASP A 63 -39.45 4.26 -51.84
N GLY A 64 -38.63 5.25 -51.43
CA GLY A 64 -38.74 6.64 -51.86
C GLY A 64 -39.86 7.43 -51.19
N LYS A 65 -40.45 6.94 -50.09
CA LYS A 65 -41.45 7.67 -49.30
C LYS A 65 -40.80 8.74 -48.44
N THR A 66 -41.48 9.87 -48.25
CA THR A 66 -40.97 10.95 -47.39
C THR A 66 -41.18 10.60 -45.91
N LEU A 67 -40.40 11.22 -45.01
CA LEU A 67 -40.51 10.95 -43.57
C LEU A 67 -41.92 11.26 -43.04
N SER A 68 -42.60 12.25 -43.61
CA SER A 68 -44.00 12.59 -43.30
C SER A 68 -45.01 11.53 -43.73
N ASP A 69 -44.70 10.73 -44.74
CA ASP A 69 -45.57 9.63 -45.19
C ASP A 69 -45.40 8.36 -44.32
N LEU A 70 -44.29 8.28 -43.60
CA LEU A 70 -43.89 7.12 -42.80
C LEU A 70 -44.16 7.29 -41.31
N VAL A 71 -44.11 8.54 -40.85
CA VAL A 71 -44.41 8.91 -39.48
C VAL A 71 -45.91 9.16 -39.36
N ASN A 72 -46.65 8.09 -39.07
CA ASN A 72 -48.05 8.23 -38.76
C ASN A 72 -48.17 8.91 -37.37
N VAL A 73 -48.60 10.17 -37.34
CA VAL A 73 -48.65 10.98 -36.10
C VAL A 73 -49.46 10.30 -35.01
N GLU A 74 -50.51 9.54 -35.38
CA GLU A 74 -51.26 8.70 -34.46
C GLU A 74 -50.38 7.69 -33.73
N VAL A 75 -49.45 7.02 -34.43
CA VAL A 75 -48.55 6.00 -33.86
C VAL A 75 -47.53 6.64 -32.92
N LEU A 76 -46.92 7.77 -33.29
CA LEU A 76 -46.03 8.51 -32.39
C LEU A 76 -46.75 9.11 -31.19
N SER A 77 -48.03 9.47 -31.34
CA SER A 77 -48.87 9.99 -30.27
C SER A 77 -49.46 8.90 -29.36
N THR A 78 -49.24 7.62 -29.69
CA THR A 78 -49.69 6.54 -28.81
C THR A 78 -49.01 6.68 -27.44
N PRO A 79 -49.77 6.56 -26.33
CA PRO A 79 -49.21 6.68 -24.99
C PRO A 79 -48.00 5.78 -24.73
N SER A 80 -47.94 4.62 -25.36
CA SER A 80 -46.83 3.66 -25.28
C SER A 80 -45.53 4.20 -25.91
N VAL A 81 -45.58 4.85 -27.07
CA VAL A 81 -44.40 5.42 -27.72
C VAL A 81 -43.91 6.67 -26.97
N MET A 82 -44.83 7.54 -26.54
CA MET A 82 -44.47 8.71 -25.73
C MET A 82 -43.87 8.32 -24.38
N LEU A 83 -44.40 7.29 -23.72
CA LEU A 83 -43.84 6.74 -22.49
C LEU A 83 -42.42 6.20 -22.71
N ALA A 84 -42.17 5.49 -23.82
CA ALA A 84 -40.85 4.96 -24.14
C ALA A 84 -39.81 6.07 -24.39
N LEU A 85 -40.20 7.14 -25.11
CA LEU A 85 -39.32 8.28 -25.39
C LEU A 85 -38.91 9.06 -24.13
N VAL A 86 -39.72 9.04 -23.07
CA VAL A 86 -39.41 9.69 -21.78
C VAL A 86 -38.73 8.72 -20.81
N ALA A 87 -39.19 7.47 -20.74
CA ALA A 87 -38.68 6.47 -19.82
C ALA A 87 -37.24 6.06 -20.16
N TRP A 88 -36.84 6.04 -21.43
CA TRP A 88 -35.49 5.63 -21.83
C TRP A 88 -34.39 6.63 -21.41
N PRO A 89 -34.48 7.94 -21.72
CA PRO A 89 -33.51 8.91 -21.22
C PRO A 89 -33.47 8.95 -19.69
N LEU A 90 -34.62 8.81 -19.03
CA LEU A 90 -34.71 8.79 -17.57
C LEU A 90 -34.03 7.55 -16.97
N THR A 91 -34.30 6.35 -17.50
CA THR A 91 -33.65 5.11 -17.02
C THR A 91 -32.15 5.12 -17.30
N LEU A 92 -31.72 5.60 -18.46
CA LEU A 92 -30.30 5.78 -18.77
C LEU A 92 -29.64 6.80 -17.82
N ALA A 93 -30.29 7.93 -17.58
CA ALA A 93 -29.81 8.95 -16.63
C ALA A 93 -29.72 8.39 -15.21
N LEU A 94 -30.71 7.62 -14.75
CA LEU A 94 -30.71 6.95 -13.46
C LEU A 94 -29.61 5.88 -13.36
N ALA A 95 -29.40 5.08 -14.40
CA ALA A 95 -28.33 4.09 -14.46
C ALA A 95 -26.94 4.74 -14.43
N LEU A 96 -26.75 5.84 -15.17
CA LEU A 96 -25.51 6.62 -15.16
C LEU A 96 -25.30 7.31 -13.80
N ALA A 97 -26.35 7.88 -13.20
CA ALA A 97 -26.29 8.50 -11.87
C ALA A 97 -25.97 7.46 -10.78
N PHE A 98 -26.60 6.28 -10.83
CA PHE A 98 -26.32 5.17 -9.93
C PHE A 98 -24.88 4.69 -10.08
N THR A 99 -24.42 4.47 -11.32
CA THR A 99 -23.03 4.06 -11.60
C THR A 99 -22.03 5.10 -11.09
N ARG A 100 -22.28 6.39 -11.34
CA ARG A 100 -21.46 7.49 -10.80
C ARG A 100 -21.46 7.51 -9.27
N ARG A 101 -22.63 7.31 -8.65
CA ARG A 101 -22.79 7.28 -7.19
C ARG A 101 -22.00 6.14 -6.58
N VAL A 102 -22.12 4.91 -7.11
CA VAL A 102 -21.41 3.71 -6.64
C VAL A 102 -19.90 3.87 -6.81
N LYS A 103 -19.44 4.31 -8.00
CA LYS A 103 -18.01 4.59 -8.26
C LYS A 103 -17.39 5.62 -7.30
N GLY A 104 -18.20 6.50 -6.71
CA GLY A 104 -17.76 7.51 -5.76
C GLY A 104 -17.99 7.16 -4.29
N ILE A 105 -18.49 5.98 -3.92
CA ILE A 105 -18.71 5.65 -2.49
C ILE A 105 -17.39 5.53 -1.76
N ASN A 106 -16.43 4.75 -2.26
CA ASN A 106 -15.14 4.54 -1.56
C ASN A 106 -14.39 5.85 -1.34
N LEU A 107 -14.38 6.75 -2.32
CA LEU A 107 -13.72 8.06 -2.17
C LEU A 107 -14.41 8.92 -1.11
N ARG A 108 -15.75 8.84 -1.00
CA ARG A 108 -16.51 9.53 0.05
C ARG A 108 -16.27 8.90 1.42
N GLU A 109 -16.18 7.57 1.49
CA GLU A 109 -15.90 6.84 2.72
C GLU A 109 -14.47 7.11 3.21
N GLN A 110 -13.47 7.13 2.32
CA GLN A 110 -12.10 7.50 2.67
C GLN A 110 -12.01 8.95 3.17
N ARG A 111 -12.70 9.90 2.51
CA ARG A 111 -12.78 11.29 3.02
C ARG A 111 -13.50 11.37 4.36
N ALA A 112 -14.60 10.64 4.54
CA ALA A 112 -15.31 10.58 5.80
C ALA A 112 -14.45 9.98 6.91
N TYR A 113 -13.64 8.97 6.58
CA TYR A 113 -12.63 8.41 7.50
C TYR A 113 -11.59 9.46 7.88
N TYR A 114 -11.06 10.24 6.94
CA TYR A 114 -10.11 11.32 7.24
C TYR A 114 -10.70 12.40 8.16
N VAL A 115 -11.93 12.84 7.88
CA VAL A 115 -12.62 13.85 8.69
C VAL A 115 -12.90 13.33 10.10
N LYS A 116 -13.42 12.10 10.22
CA LYS A 116 -13.86 11.53 11.51
C LYS A 116 -12.70 11.03 12.37
N GLY A 117 -11.70 10.41 11.75
CA GLY A 117 -10.49 9.94 12.41
C GLY A 117 -9.43 11.03 12.58
N SER A 118 -9.76 12.29 12.27
CA SER A 118 -8.86 13.44 12.34
C SER A 118 -7.49 13.20 11.69
N VAL A 119 -7.49 12.51 10.54
CA VAL A 119 -6.25 12.09 9.87
C VAL A 119 -5.43 13.32 9.48
N PRO A 120 -4.19 13.44 9.98
CA PRO A 120 -3.32 14.57 9.66
C PRO A 120 -2.82 14.49 8.22
N GLU A 121 -2.40 15.64 7.67
CA GLU A 121 -1.49 15.61 6.52
C GLU A 121 -0.09 15.30 7.04
N LEU A 122 0.67 14.53 6.27
CA LEU A 122 2.05 14.26 6.60
C LEU A 122 2.89 15.51 6.32
N ASN A 123 3.82 15.82 7.22
CA ASN A 123 4.90 16.75 6.91
C ASN A 123 6.00 16.06 6.07
N SER A 124 6.97 16.83 5.57
CA SER A 124 8.03 16.31 4.70
C SER A 124 8.90 15.24 5.36
N GLU A 125 9.13 15.33 6.68
CA GLU A 125 9.91 14.34 7.42
C GLU A 125 9.16 13.00 7.50
N GLN A 126 7.86 13.05 7.80
CA GLN A 126 6.99 11.88 7.84
C GLN A 126 6.85 11.23 6.46
N GLU A 127 6.74 12.03 5.39
CA GLU A 127 6.71 11.52 4.02
C GLU A 127 8.01 10.81 3.65
N SER A 128 9.16 11.39 4.02
CA SER A 128 10.46 10.76 3.78
C SER A 128 10.65 9.49 4.61
N ALA A 129 10.19 9.49 5.87
CA ALA A 129 10.27 8.31 6.72
C ALA A 129 9.43 7.15 6.18
N LEU A 130 8.18 7.40 5.77
CA LEU A 130 7.33 6.35 5.21
C LEU A 130 7.81 5.86 3.85
N ARG A 131 8.57 6.68 3.10
CA ARG A 131 9.21 6.26 1.84
C ARG A 131 10.13 5.06 2.05
N LEU A 132 10.77 4.91 3.20
CA LEU A 132 11.62 3.75 3.50
C LEU A 132 10.86 2.42 3.43
N THR A 133 9.54 2.43 3.58
CA THR A 133 8.66 1.24 3.46
C THR A 133 7.84 1.18 2.17
N ILE A 134 8.05 2.12 1.23
CA ILE A 134 7.16 2.29 0.07
C ILE A 134 7.15 1.10 -0.88
N VAL A 135 8.24 0.34 -1.00
CA VAL A 135 8.29 -0.84 -1.90
C VAL A 135 7.30 -1.88 -1.43
N ASP A 136 7.31 -2.20 -0.14
CA ASP A 136 6.35 -3.15 0.41
C ASP A 136 4.93 -2.58 0.37
N GLY A 137 4.76 -1.30 0.77
CA GLY A 137 3.46 -0.64 0.68
C GLY A 137 2.87 -0.63 -0.74
N TYR A 138 3.70 -0.45 -1.77
CA TYR A 138 3.27 -0.48 -3.17
C TYR A 138 2.81 -1.88 -3.60
N ASN A 139 3.59 -2.91 -3.27
CA ASN A 139 3.27 -4.28 -3.67
C ASN A 139 2.05 -4.83 -2.92
N ASP A 140 1.85 -4.44 -1.66
CA ASP A 140 0.72 -4.89 -0.85
C ASP A 140 -0.53 -4.02 -1.03
N GLY A 141 -0.42 -2.90 -1.75
CA GLY A 141 -1.49 -1.93 -1.87
C GLY A 141 -1.86 -1.32 -0.51
N ALA A 142 -0.86 -1.02 0.31
CA ALA A 142 -1.01 -0.32 1.57
C ALA A 142 -0.98 1.20 1.38
N TRP A 143 -1.59 1.90 2.32
CA TRP A 143 -1.53 3.34 2.46
C TRP A 143 -0.11 3.76 2.88
N THR A 144 0.42 4.79 2.22
CA THR A 144 1.77 5.34 2.47
C THR A 144 1.74 6.83 2.81
N GLN A 145 0.57 7.44 2.83
CA GLN A 145 0.36 8.84 3.19
C GLN A 145 -0.40 9.00 4.51
N THR A 146 -0.42 7.95 5.33
CA THR A 146 -0.95 7.89 6.70
C THR A 146 -0.10 6.96 7.56
N LEU A 147 -0.18 7.12 8.88
CA LEU A 147 0.50 6.23 9.82
C LEU A 147 0.04 4.78 9.64
N GLU A 148 -1.28 4.54 9.60
CA GLU A 148 -1.83 3.21 9.35
C GLU A 148 -1.60 2.77 7.90
N TYR A 149 -1.44 1.46 7.71
CA TYR A 149 -1.34 0.83 6.39
C TYR A 149 -2.71 0.76 5.69
N TRP A 150 -3.80 0.70 6.45
CA TRP A 150 -5.19 0.49 6.00
C TRP A 150 -6.09 1.23 7.00
N PRO A 151 -7.30 1.66 6.62
CA PRO A 151 -8.28 2.16 7.60
C PRO A 151 -8.36 1.21 8.80
N CYS A 152 -8.29 1.74 10.02
CA CYS A 152 -8.19 0.89 11.21
C CYS A 152 -9.08 1.36 12.37
N GLU A 153 -9.43 0.40 13.22
CA GLU A 153 -10.20 0.62 14.45
C GLU A 153 -9.47 1.51 15.46
N ALA A 154 -8.14 1.37 15.56
CA ALA A 154 -7.31 2.19 16.45
C ALA A 154 -7.49 3.70 16.20
N ARG A 155 -7.68 4.11 14.94
CA ARG A 155 -7.98 5.50 14.60
C ARG A 155 -9.46 5.84 14.74
N LEU A 156 -10.33 4.92 14.33
CA LEU A 156 -11.76 5.16 14.30
C LEU A 156 -12.54 3.94 14.82
N PRO A 157 -12.84 3.90 16.13
CA PRO A 157 -13.48 2.74 16.76
C PRO A 157 -14.97 2.55 16.37
N GLU A 158 -15.62 3.55 15.77
CA GLU A 158 -17.00 3.43 15.28
C GLU A 158 -17.10 2.69 13.93
N LEU A 159 -16.86 1.38 13.94
CA LEU A 159 -16.79 0.51 12.75
C LEU A 159 -18.07 0.50 11.87
N LYS A 160 -19.26 0.68 12.46
CA LYS A 160 -20.56 0.40 11.81
C LYS A 160 -20.97 1.34 10.67
N ARG A 161 -20.14 2.32 10.29
CA ARG A 161 -20.52 3.40 9.35
C ARG A 161 -19.92 3.29 7.94
N PHE A 162 -18.95 2.40 7.71
CA PHE A 162 -18.30 2.25 6.42
C PHE A 162 -18.76 0.96 5.75
N LYS A 163 -19.29 1.05 4.53
CA LYS A 163 -19.88 -0.10 3.82
C LYS A 163 -18.89 -0.76 2.86
N PHE A 164 -17.92 0.00 2.34
CA PHE A 164 -17.00 -0.45 1.31
C PHE A 164 -15.53 -0.22 1.68
N LEU A 165 -15.28 0.71 2.60
CA LEU A 165 -14.00 0.86 3.25
C LEU A 165 -13.94 -0.10 4.44
N ALA A 166 -13.33 -1.27 4.25
CA ALA A 166 -13.08 -2.21 5.33
C ALA A 166 -12.07 -1.61 6.31
N LEU A 167 -12.41 -1.63 7.60
CA LEU A 167 -11.53 -1.22 8.67
C LEU A 167 -10.90 -2.48 9.27
N THR A 168 -9.56 -2.49 9.37
CA THR A 168 -8.82 -3.50 10.10
C THR A 168 -9.11 -3.34 11.59
N THR A 169 -9.51 -4.43 12.25
CA THR A 169 -9.76 -4.44 13.69
C THR A 169 -8.46 -4.50 14.47
N ASN A 170 -8.47 -4.04 15.72
CA ASN A 170 -7.29 -4.14 16.57
C ASN A 170 -6.86 -5.62 16.73
N ASN A 171 -7.81 -6.55 16.90
CA ASN A 171 -7.50 -7.96 17.11
C ASN A 171 -6.89 -8.64 15.89
N GLU A 172 -7.34 -8.30 14.67
CA GLU A 172 -6.69 -8.76 13.44
C GLU A 172 -5.22 -8.35 13.41
N GLN A 173 -4.94 -7.08 13.72
CA GLN A 173 -3.57 -6.57 13.73
C GLN A 173 -2.72 -7.18 14.85
N ARG A 174 -3.32 -7.45 16.02
CA ARG A 174 -2.64 -8.16 17.14
C ARG A 174 -2.23 -9.57 16.75
N GLY A 175 -3.10 -10.31 16.06
CA GLY A 175 -2.78 -11.65 15.55
C GLY A 175 -1.63 -11.63 14.54
N LEU A 176 -1.58 -10.63 13.67
CA LEU A 176 -0.44 -10.44 12.74
C LEU A 176 0.86 -10.08 13.48
N LEU A 177 0.80 -9.23 14.51
CA LEU A 177 1.98 -8.90 15.32
C LEU A 177 2.52 -10.10 16.09
N GLU A 178 1.64 -10.93 16.66
CA GLU A 178 2.04 -12.17 17.31
C GLU A 178 2.69 -13.13 16.31
N GLN A 179 2.02 -13.39 15.19
CA GLN A 179 2.47 -14.36 14.19
C GLN A 179 3.83 -14.00 13.57
N TRP A 180 4.01 -12.73 13.19
CA TRP A 180 5.18 -12.31 12.43
C TRP A 180 6.33 -11.75 13.29
N TRP A 181 6.02 -11.31 14.51
CA TRP A 181 6.98 -10.58 15.35
C TRP A 181 7.05 -11.08 16.79
N GLY A 182 6.14 -11.96 17.23
CA GLY A 182 6.05 -12.40 18.62
C GLY A 182 5.60 -11.30 19.59
N ILE A 183 4.92 -10.25 19.11
CA ILE A 183 4.52 -9.09 19.91
C ILE A 183 3.02 -9.19 20.27
N VAL A 184 2.72 -9.35 21.56
CA VAL A 184 1.34 -9.39 22.09
C VAL A 184 1.00 -8.25 23.04
N ASN A 185 1.91 -7.30 23.27
CA ASN A 185 1.65 -6.09 24.08
C ASN A 185 2.69 -4.98 23.84
N ALA A 186 2.43 -3.81 24.44
CA ALA A 186 3.31 -2.64 24.36
C ALA A 186 4.73 -2.89 24.87
N LYS A 187 4.89 -3.64 25.97
CA LYS A 187 6.22 -3.94 26.53
C LYS A 187 7.09 -4.70 25.52
N GLN A 188 6.55 -5.76 24.92
CA GLN A 188 7.28 -6.54 23.90
C GLN A 188 7.57 -5.73 22.65
N TYR A 189 6.69 -4.78 22.29
CA TYR A 189 6.98 -3.82 21.23
C TYR A 189 8.21 -2.95 21.59
N HIS A 190 8.27 -2.37 22.79
CA HIS A 190 9.42 -1.56 23.22
C HIS A 190 10.71 -2.38 23.31
N ASP A 191 10.63 -3.61 23.82
CA ASP A 191 11.77 -4.53 23.90
C ASP A 191 12.31 -4.81 22.48
N MET A 192 11.42 -5.07 21.50
CA MET A 192 11.81 -5.28 20.11
C MET A 192 12.43 -4.03 19.47
N VAL A 193 11.82 -2.85 19.65
CA VAL A 193 12.39 -1.58 19.14
C VAL A 193 13.77 -1.32 19.72
N THR A 194 13.96 -1.57 21.03
CA THR A 194 15.25 -1.42 21.70
C THR A 194 16.29 -2.36 21.09
N ASN A 195 15.97 -3.65 20.94
CA ASN A 195 16.89 -4.63 20.33
C ASN A 195 17.26 -4.25 18.89
N LEU A 196 16.31 -3.75 18.09
CA LEU A 196 16.58 -3.29 16.73
C LEU A 196 17.48 -2.04 16.71
N LEU A 197 17.28 -1.09 17.63
CA LEU A 197 18.15 0.08 17.77
C LEU A 197 19.56 -0.26 18.27
N GLU A 198 19.70 -1.37 18.99
CA GLU A 198 20.99 -1.95 19.41
C GLU A 198 21.64 -2.81 18.33
N GLY A 199 20.98 -2.97 17.17
CA GLY A 199 21.48 -3.68 16.00
C GLY A 199 21.33 -5.19 16.09
N LEU A 200 20.13 -5.67 16.40
CA LEU A 200 19.78 -7.09 16.52
C LEU A 200 20.43 -7.97 15.44
N HIS A 201 20.30 -7.61 14.16
CA HIS A 201 20.91 -8.36 13.06
C HIS A 201 22.28 -7.82 12.69
N SER A 202 22.46 -6.49 12.74
CA SER A 202 23.73 -5.84 12.42
C SER A 202 24.91 -6.34 13.27
N LYS A 203 24.66 -6.62 14.55
CA LYS A 203 25.63 -7.20 15.48
C LYS A 203 26.01 -8.64 15.09
N LEU A 204 25.02 -9.47 14.75
CA LEU A 204 25.27 -10.86 14.35
C LEU A 204 26.08 -10.92 13.05
N PHE A 205 25.74 -10.06 12.08
CA PHE A 205 26.48 -9.95 10.84
C PHE A 205 27.93 -9.50 11.04
N PHE A 206 28.16 -8.55 11.95
CA PHE A 206 29.50 -8.15 12.34
C PHE A 206 30.29 -9.30 12.98
N GLU A 207 29.67 -10.05 13.91
CA GLU A 207 30.30 -11.20 14.57
C GLU A 207 30.65 -12.31 13.57
N ASP A 208 29.74 -12.65 12.65
CA ASP A 208 29.99 -13.67 11.62
C ASP A 208 31.11 -13.23 10.65
N ALA A 209 31.22 -11.93 10.37
CA ALA A 209 32.31 -11.38 9.59
C ALA A 209 33.69 -11.46 10.27
N GLN A 210 33.75 -11.64 11.59
CA GLN A 210 35.00 -11.91 12.33
C GLN A 210 35.33 -13.41 12.39
N SER A 211 34.45 -14.28 11.91
CA SER A 211 34.66 -15.73 11.94
C SER A 211 35.36 -16.24 10.68
N ASP A 212 35.86 -17.49 10.75
CA ASP A 212 36.41 -18.20 9.59
C ASP A 212 35.36 -18.47 8.49
N GLN A 213 34.07 -18.20 8.76
CA GLN A 213 32.97 -18.38 7.80
C GLN A 213 32.73 -17.14 6.93
N LYS A 214 33.43 -16.01 7.16
CA LYS A 214 33.22 -14.73 6.45
C LYS A 214 33.10 -14.92 4.93
N THR A 215 34.07 -15.59 4.31
CA THR A 215 34.11 -15.76 2.85
C THR A 215 32.88 -16.51 2.33
N ALA A 216 32.50 -17.62 2.99
CA ALA A 216 31.34 -18.41 2.62
C ALA A 216 30.03 -17.64 2.82
N MET A 217 29.93 -16.86 3.92
CA MET A 217 28.79 -15.98 4.17
C MET A 217 28.66 -14.92 3.08
N VAL A 218 29.75 -14.23 2.73
CA VAL A 218 29.77 -13.17 1.69
C VAL A 218 29.34 -13.73 0.33
N GLU A 219 29.94 -14.84 -0.11
CA GLU A 219 29.58 -15.51 -1.37
C GLU A 219 28.08 -15.90 -1.39
N ARG A 220 27.60 -16.50 -0.30
CA ARG A 220 26.20 -16.92 -0.16
C ARG A 220 25.23 -15.75 -0.23
N LEU A 221 25.51 -14.68 0.52
CA LEU A 221 24.66 -13.49 0.56
C LEU A 221 24.66 -12.78 -0.80
N ALA A 222 25.83 -12.57 -1.41
CA ALA A 222 25.95 -12.00 -2.74
C ALA A 222 25.09 -12.75 -3.76
N GLY A 223 25.11 -14.09 -3.74
CA GLY A 223 24.25 -14.93 -4.56
C GLY A 223 22.75 -14.76 -4.26
N LEU A 224 22.36 -14.68 -2.99
CA LEU A 224 20.96 -14.48 -2.59
C LEU A 224 20.41 -13.12 -3.02
N VAL A 225 21.16 -12.04 -2.80
CA VAL A 225 20.70 -10.68 -3.10
C VAL A 225 21.02 -10.22 -4.53
N GLN A 226 21.80 -11.00 -5.27
CA GLN A 226 22.26 -10.67 -6.63
C GLN A 226 22.98 -9.31 -6.66
N LEU A 227 23.86 -9.09 -5.68
CA LEU A 227 24.75 -7.93 -5.58
C LEU A 227 26.20 -8.45 -5.58
N PRO A 228 27.19 -7.65 -6.02
CA PRO A 228 28.57 -8.08 -5.99
C PRO A 228 29.04 -8.29 -4.54
N GLU A 229 29.95 -9.24 -4.34
CA GLU A 229 30.57 -9.49 -3.02
C GLU A 229 31.19 -8.22 -2.42
N SER A 230 31.77 -7.37 -3.27
CA SER A 230 32.32 -6.06 -2.86
C SER A 230 31.30 -5.12 -2.21
N TYR A 231 30.00 -5.24 -2.54
CA TYR A 231 28.96 -4.49 -1.82
C TYR A 231 28.79 -5.01 -0.40
N ILE A 232 28.80 -6.33 -0.22
CA ILE A 232 28.66 -6.98 1.09
C ILE A 232 29.87 -6.67 1.97
N GLU A 233 31.08 -6.75 1.41
CA GLU A 233 32.32 -6.36 2.07
C GLU A 233 32.31 -4.88 2.45
N GLY A 234 31.90 -4.00 1.53
CA GLY A 234 31.79 -2.57 1.80
C GLY A 234 30.76 -2.23 2.89
N CYS A 235 29.77 -3.10 3.16
CA CYS A 235 28.87 -2.91 4.31
C CYS A 235 29.56 -3.15 5.66
N LEU A 236 30.65 -3.90 5.70
CA LEU A 236 31.46 -4.16 6.90
C LEU A 236 32.50 -3.08 7.15
N ASP A 237 32.84 -2.29 6.13
CA ASP A 237 33.87 -1.27 6.21
C ASP A 237 33.40 -0.10 7.09
N HIS A 238 34.24 0.25 8.07
CA HIS A 238 34.11 1.45 8.90
C HIS A 238 35.14 2.47 8.44
N SER A 239 34.75 3.75 8.34
CA SER A 239 35.67 4.85 8.05
C SER A 239 35.54 5.96 9.08
N SER A 240 36.54 6.84 9.15
CA SER A 240 36.47 8.03 10.00
C SER A 240 35.35 9.01 9.61
N GLU A 241 34.84 8.91 8.37
CA GLU A 241 33.86 9.85 7.81
C GLU A 241 32.43 9.29 7.81
N ALA A 242 32.26 7.97 7.86
CA ALA A 242 30.95 7.30 7.82
C ALA A 242 30.93 5.99 8.62
N PRO A 243 29.82 5.72 9.35
CA PRO A 243 29.64 4.47 10.08
C PRO A 243 29.55 3.27 9.11
N ALA A 244 29.91 2.08 9.62
CA ALA A 244 29.68 0.84 8.87
C ALA A 244 28.18 0.61 8.66
N LYS A 245 27.79 0.29 7.42
CA LYS A 245 26.37 0.11 7.05
C LYS A 245 25.76 -1.14 7.68
N LEU A 246 26.57 -2.19 7.86
CA LEU A 246 26.18 -3.49 8.41
C LEU A 246 24.84 -3.95 7.84
N LEU A 247 23.86 -4.28 8.69
CA LEU A 247 22.49 -4.60 8.28
C LEU A 247 21.48 -3.56 8.80
N TRP A 248 21.92 -2.33 9.03
CA TRP A 248 21.09 -1.29 9.66
C TRP A 248 19.83 -0.98 8.85
N GLY A 249 19.87 -1.10 7.53
CA GLY A 249 18.70 -0.90 6.67
C GLY A 249 17.59 -1.91 7.00
N PHE A 250 17.94 -3.14 7.37
CA PHE A 250 16.97 -4.15 7.80
C PHE A 250 16.45 -3.89 9.22
N ASP A 251 17.34 -3.62 10.17
CA ASP A 251 16.96 -3.33 11.57
C ASP A 251 16.03 -2.10 11.64
N LEU A 252 16.39 -1.00 10.97
CA LEU A 252 15.65 0.26 11.01
C LEU A 252 14.34 0.19 10.21
N TYR A 253 14.31 -0.51 9.07
CA TYR A 253 13.06 -0.79 8.35
C TYR A 253 12.05 -1.49 9.26
N ARG A 254 12.51 -2.49 10.02
CA ARG A 254 11.65 -3.31 10.89
C ARG A 254 10.99 -2.43 11.96
N ILE A 255 11.70 -1.47 12.54
CA ILE A 255 11.14 -0.50 13.50
C ILE A 255 9.96 0.25 12.87
N ILE A 256 10.13 0.80 11.66
CA ILE A 256 9.05 1.52 10.97
C ILE A 256 7.83 0.60 10.76
N ALA A 257 8.08 -0.65 10.35
CA ALA A 257 7.01 -1.60 10.08
C ALA A 257 6.23 -2.01 11.34
N ILE A 258 6.94 -2.29 12.44
CA ILE A 258 6.30 -2.68 13.71
C ILE A 258 5.62 -1.50 14.40
N ALA A 259 6.15 -0.27 14.30
CA ALA A 259 5.52 0.91 14.90
C ALA A 259 4.14 1.18 14.30
N ARG A 260 4.04 1.14 12.96
CA ARG A 260 2.76 1.28 12.24
C ARG A 260 1.77 0.17 12.64
N SER A 261 2.27 -1.05 12.74
CA SER A 261 1.47 -2.22 13.13
C SER A 261 1.01 -2.15 14.59
N ALA A 262 1.88 -1.72 15.52
CA ALA A 262 1.59 -1.58 16.94
C ALA A 262 0.57 -0.47 17.21
N TYR A 263 0.63 0.64 16.48
CA TYR A 263 -0.43 1.65 16.48
C TYR A 263 -1.76 1.05 16.04
N MET A 264 -1.80 0.36 14.91
CA MET A 264 -3.03 -0.28 14.40
C MET A 264 -3.58 -1.37 15.33
N ALA A 265 -2.74 -2.00 16.14
CA ALA A 265 -3.13 -2.97 17.18
C ALA A 265 -3.62 -2.31 18.49
N GLY A 266 -3.49 -0.98 18.60
CA GLY A 266 -3.79 -0.23 19.81
C GLY A 266 -2.82 -0.53 20.96
N TYR A 267 -1.57 -0.91 20.66
CA TYR A 267 -0.53 -1.11 21.69
C TYR A 267 0.20 0.19 22.04
N ILE A 268 0.33 1.12 21.09
CA ILE A 268 1.01 2.40 21.27
C ILE A 268 0.18 3.56 20.72
N SER A 269 0.51 4.77 21.15
CA SER A 269 -0.10 6.00 20.64
C SER A 269 0.40 6.37 19.23
N GLU A 270 -0.31 7.28 18.56
CA GLU A 270 0.14 7.82 17.26
C GLU A 270 1.44 8.63 17.42
N GLU A 271 1.55 9.40 18.50
CA GLU A 271 2.73 10.20 18.83
C GLU A 271 3.97 9.33 19.04
N GLU A 272 3.81 8.23 19.78
CA GLU A 272 4.89 7.28 20.05
C GLU A 272 5.33 6.54 18.77
N ALA A 273 4.37 6.07 17.96
CA ALA A 273 4.68 5.44 16.69
C ALA A 273 5.47 6.39 15.77
N TRP A 274 5.08 7.67 15.69
CA TRP A 274 5.82 8.66 14.91
C TRP A 274 7.21 8.94 15.48
N SER A 275 7.37 9.00 16.80
CA SER A 275 8.68 9.15 17.45
C SER A 275 9.65 8.05 17.01
N ASP A 276 9.23 6.79 17.07
CA ASP A 276 10.07 5.66 16.69
C ASP A 276 10.34 5.61 15.17
N ILE A 277 9.33 5.89 14.34
CA ILE A 277 9.46 5.95 12.88
C ILE A 277 10.46 7.03 12.47
N LEU A 278 10.33 8.24 13.00
CA LEU A 278 11.20 9.37 12.66
C LEU A 278 12.63 9.12 13.16
N LYS A 279 12.79 8.52 14.34
CA LYS A 279 14.11 8.11 14.85
C LYS A 279 14.79 7.10 13.92
N ALA A 280 14.08 6.04 13.51
CA ALA A 280 14.61 5.03 12.60
C ALA A 280 14.92 5.61 11.20
N ALA A 281 14.07 6.51 10.70
CA ALA A 281 14.30 7.20 9.45
C ALA A 281 15.53 8.11 9.49
N ASN A 282 15.71 8.88 10.57
CA ASN A 282 16.88 9.74 10.74
C ASN A 282 18.17 8.93 10.73
N TYR A 283 18.22 7.78 11.41
CA TYR A 283 19.38 6.90 11.35
C TYR A 283 19.59 6.32 9.95
N SER A 284 18.51 5.94 9.25
CA SER A 284 18.61 5.44 7.87
C SER A 284 19.19 6.50 6.93
N HIS A 285 18.71 7.73 7.00
CA HIS A 285 19.25 8.81 6.16
C HIS A 285 20.70 9.15 6.49
N ALA A 286 21.14 8.97 7.75
CA ALA A 286 22.51 9.19 8.19
C ALA A 286 23.51 8.10 7.73
N ILE A 287 23.04 6.86 7.56
CA ILE A 287 23.91 5.71 7.25
C ILE A 287 24.02 5.46 5.74
N PHE A 288 22.96 5.74 4.97
CA PHE A 288 22.88 5.37 3.56
C PHE A 288 22.94 6.58 2.64
N ASP A 289 23.59 6.40 1.50
CA ASP A 289 23.85 7.48 0.53
C ASP A 289 22.63 7.79 -0.34
N SER A 290 21.71 6.82 -0.46
CA SER A 290 20.54 6.93 -1.30
C SER A 290 19.45 5.94 -0.89
N TYR A 291 18.26 6.14 -1.45
CA TYR A 291 17.16 5.21 -1.28
C TYR A 291 17.45 3.81 -1.84
N GLU A 292 18.18 3.72 -2.95
CA GLU A 292 18.56 2.43 -3.54
C GLU A 292 19.58 1.69 -2.68
N ASP A 293 20.56 2.42 -2.11
CA ASP A 293 21.52 1.85 -1.18
C ASP A 293 20.87 1.33 0.10
N PHE A 294 19.99 2.13 0.72
CA PHE A 294 19.17 1.69 1.86
C PHE A 294 18.38 0.41 1.52
N TYR A 295 17.72 0.37 0.36
CA TYR A 295 16.88 -0.77 0.00
C TYR A 295 17.71 -2.03 -0.33
N ASN A 296 18.89 -1.87 -0.92
CA ASN A 296 19.83 -2.98 -1.11
C ASN A 296 20.31 -3.52 0.24
N ASN A 297 20.60 -2.66 1.21
CA ASN A 297 20.98 -3.08 2.56
C ASN A 297 19.82 -3.78 3.29
N TYR A 298 18.59 -3.27 3.16
CA TYR A 298 17.39 -3.95 3.65
C TYR A 298 17.25 -5.37 3.10
N ARG A 299 17.44 -5.56 1.79
CA ARG A 299 17.42 -6.87 1.14
C ARG A 299 18.54 -7.78 1.65
N LEU A 300 19.73 -7.23 1.87
CA LEU A 300 20.86 -7.93 2.48
C LEU A 300 20.53 -8.46 3.87
N GLY A 301 19.99 -7.61 4.76
CA GLY A 301 19.62 -8.07 6.09
C GLY A 301 18.46 -9.06 6.08
N ASN A 302 17.52 -8.93 5.16
CA ASN A 302 16.48 -9.94 4.96
C ASN A 302 17.05 -11.30 4.53
N ALA A 303 18.00 -11.31 3.60
CA ALA A 303 18.68 -12.53 3.14
C ALA A 303 19.56 -13.15 4.23
N PHE A 304 20.23 -12.34 5.05
CA PHE A 304 20.98 -12.83 6.21
C PHE A 304 20.07 -13.48 7.25
N TRP A 305 18.96 -12.83 7.59
CA TRP A 305 18.00 -13.33 8.56
C TRP A 305 17.29 -14.61 8.10
N SER A 306 16.85 -14.68 6.84
CA SER A 306 16.11 -15.85 6.34
C SER A 306 17.02 -16.98 5.87
N ASN A 307 18.20 -16.66 5.34
CA ASN A 307 19.07 -17.53 4.55
C ASN A 307 18.32 -18.35 3.48
N ASP A 308 17.20 -17.80 2.98
CA ASP A 308 16.28 -18.49 2.08
C ASP A 308 16.25 -17.82 0.71
N PHE A 309 16.38 -18.64 -0.33
CA PHE A 309 16.42 -18.18 -1.71
C PHE A 309 15.08 -17.61 -2.15
N GLU A 310 13.96 -18.25 -1.80
CA GLU A 310 12.63 -17.80 -2.24
C GLU A 310 12.28 -16.46 -1.58
N THR A 311 12.56 -16.32 -0.28
CA THR A 311 12.38 -15.06 0.46
C THR A 311 13.23 -13.93 -0.14
N ALA A 312 14.51 -14.17 -0.43
CA ALA A 312 15.39 -13.16 -1.04
C ALA A 312 14.96 -12.79 -2.47
N ARG A 313 14.53 -13.79 -3.26
CA ARG A 313 13.97 -13.62 -4.61
C ARG A 313 12.72 -12.74 -4.58
N GLU A 314 11.79 -13.00 -3.66
CA GLU A 314 10.57 -12.22 -3.52
C GLU A 314 10.89 -10.73 -3.28
N LYS A 315 11.85 -10.41 -2.41
CA LYS A 315 12.24 -9.01 -2.16
C LYS A 315 12.85 -8.32 -3.38
N LEU A 316 13.59 -9.05 -4.22
CA LEU A 316 14.08 -8.54 -5.50
C LEU A 316 12.93 -8.27 -6.48
N GLU A 317 11.99 -9.20 -6.62
CA GLU A 317 10.85 -9.05 -7.52
C GLU A 317 9.96 -7.88 -7.12
N ARG A 318 9.73 -7.69 -5.82
CA ARG A 318 8.99 -6.54 -5.28
C ARG A 318 9.69 -5.22 -5.59
N TRP A 319 11.02 -5.17 -5.48
CA TRP A 319 11.83 -4.01 -5.89
C TRP A 319 11.68 -3.71 -7.38
N GLN A 320 11.84 -4.73 -8.23
CA GLN A 320 11.75 -4.58 -9.68
C GLN A 320 10.36 -4.13 -10.11
N ASN A 321 9.31 -4.70 -9.52
CA ASN A 321 7.93 -4.28 -9.77
C ASN A 321 7.71 -2.82 -9.34
N TYR A 322 8.15 -2.45 -8.15
CA TYR A 322 8.10 -1.06 -7.68
C TYR A 322 8.85 -0.12 -8.64
N ASN A 323 10.09 -0.41 -8.98
CA ASN A 323 10.91 0.47 -9.79
C ASN A 323 10.34 0.64 -11.22
N LYS A 324 9.81 -0.44 -11.81
CA LYS A 324 9.22 -0.40 -13.14
C LYS A 324 7.86 0.29 -13.16
N ASN A 325 6.99 -0.05 -12.21
CA ASN A 325 5.55 0.21 -12.32
C ASN A 325 5.02 1.27 -11.33
N CYS A 326 5.72 1.57 -10.23
CA CYS A 326 5.24 2.54 -9.26
C CYS A 326 5.26 3.96 -9.84
N ARG A 327 4.13 4.66 -9.66
CA ARG A 327 3.90 6.06 -10.07
C ARG A 327 3.45 6.93 -8.90
N TRP A 328 3.66 6.46 -7.67
CA TRP A 328 3.26 7.19 -6.48
C TRP A 328 4.13 8.44 -6.29
N PRO A 329 3.55 9.59 -5.88
CA PRO A 329 4.33 10.82 -5.67
C PRO A 329 5.52 10.64 -4.73
N MET A 330 5.36 9.83 -3.69
CA MET A 330 6.41 9.56 -2.69
C MET A 330 7.66 8.85 -3.28
N ARG A 331 7.55 8.23 -4.45
CA ARG A 331 8.70 7.61 -5.14
C ARG A 331 9.77 8.62 -5.51
N THR A 332 9.35 9.83 -5.90
CA THR A 332 10.23 10.88 -6.46
C THR A 332 10.74 11.87 -5.43
N LEU A 333 10.51 11.61 -4.13
CA LEU A 333 11.09 12.46 -3.09
C LEU A 333 12.63 12.46 -3.19
N PRO A 334 13.31 13.55 -2.85
CA PRO A 334 14.76 13.55 -2.71
C PRO A 334 15.18 12.65 -1.53
N TRP A 335 16.44 12.21 -1.52
CA TRP A 335 17.05 11.69 -0.30
C TRP A 335 17.35 12.88 0.61
N PRO A 336 16.89 12.90 1.87
CA PRO A 336 17.08 14.08 2.73
C PRO A 336 18.54 14.35 3.03
N GLU A 337 18.91 15.63 3.10
CA GLU A 337 20.14 16.04 3.77
C GLU A 337 20.00 15.84 5.27
N VAL A 338 20.99 15.21 5.89
CA VAL A 338 20.92 14.78 7.28
C VAL A 338 21.36 15.92 8.18
N CYS A 339 20.48 16.33 9.10
CA CYS A 339 20.88 17.15 10.24
C CYS A 339 21.15 16.20 11.42
N ILE A 340 22.37 15.65 11.49
CA ILE A 340 22.75 14.72 12.56
C ILE A 340 22.80 15.50 13.88
N THR A 341 22.08 15.04 14.90
CA THR A 341 22.33 15.49 16.27
C THR A 341 23.10 14.44 17.08
N GLU A 342 22.66 13.18 17.18
CA GLU A 342 23.45 12.10 17.83
C GLU A 342 23.07 10.68 17.31
N LEU A 343 24.03 9.94 16.75
CA LEU A 343 23.90 8.51 16.45
C LEU A 343 24.18 7.67 17.72
N THR A 344 23.59 6.48 17.83
CA THR A 344 23.94 5.57 18.92
C THR A 344 25.41 5.13 18.80
N PRO A 345 26.09 4.81 19.92
CA PRO A 345 27.48 4.33 19.87
C PRO A 345 27.67 3.12 18.95
N GLN A 346 26.69 2.20 18.93
CA GLN A 346 26.72 1.00 18.09
C GLN A 346 26.73 1.34 16.59
N ILE A 347 25.90 2.30 16.17
CA ILE A 347 25.87 2.77 14.78
C ILE A 347 27.17 3.51 14.46
N ARG A 348 27.55 4.47 15.30
CA ARG A 348 28.73 5.33 15.08
C ARG A 348 30.03 4.52 14.99
N ASP A 349 30.21 3.57 15.90
CA ASP A 349 31.47 2.85 16.06
C ASP A 349 31.44 1.49 15.33
N GLY A 350 30.31 1.09 14.74
CA GLY A 350 30.18 -0.19 14.02
C GLY A 350 30.53 -1.42 14.86
N PHE A 351 30.22 -1.38 16.16
CA PHE A 351 30.60 -2.39 17.17
C PHE A 351 32.11 -2.57 17.43
N SER A 352 32.99 -1.77 16.80
CA SER A 352 34.45 -1.89 16.96
C SER A 352 34.96 -1.63 18.39
N THR A 353 34.20 -0.87 19.19
CA THR A 353 34.56 -0.47 20.56
C THR A 353 33.99 -1.37 21.66
N ASN A 354 33.08 -2.30 21.33
CA ASN A 354 32.39 -3.17 22.31
C ASN A 354 32.91 -4.62 22.26
N GLN A 355 34.20 -4.82 22.54
CA GLN A 355 34.71 -6.12 22.98
C GLN A 355 34.43 -6.30 24.48
N THR A 356 33.22 -6.72 24.87
CA THR A 356 32.99 -7.54 26.08
C THR A 356 31.51 -7.83 26.29
N ALA A 357 31.08 -9.04 25.94
CA ALA A 357 30.41 -9.97 26.86
C ALA A 357 30.26 -11.33 26.16
N PRO A 358 30.67 -12.45 26.80
CA PRO A 358 30.45 -13.77 26.23
C PRO A 358 28.94 -14.08 26.17
N LYS A 359 28.49 -14.60 25.02
CA LYS A 359 27.12 -15.09 24.85
C LYS A 359 26.84 -16.24 25.83
N LEU A 360 25.83 -16.06 26.70
CA LEU A 360 25.03 -17.17 27.19
C LEU A 360 24.15 -17.60 26.02
N GLY A 361 24.51 -18.73 25.41
CA GLY A 361 23.80 -19.28 24.26
C GLY A 361 22.36 -19.66 24.60
N PHE A 362 21.46 -19.44 23.66
CA PHE A 362 20.29 -20.29 23.47
C PHE A 362 20.03 -20.51 21.98
N ILE A 363 19.51 -21.71 21.75
CA ILE A 363 19.23 -22.46 20.53
C ILE A 363 18.38 -21.68 19.52
#